data_AF-A0A975Q7M5-F1
#
_entry.id   AF-A0A975Q7M5-F1
#
_cell.length_a   1.000
_cell.length_b   1.000
_cell.length_c   1.000
_cell.angle_alpha   90.00
_cell.angle_beta   90.00
_cell.angle_gamma   90.00
#
_symmetry.space_group_name_H-M   'P 1'
#
loop_
_entity.id
_entity.type
_entity.pdbx_description
1 polymer ?
#
loop_
_entity_poly.entity_id
_entity_poly.type
_entity_poly.pdbx_seq_one_letter_code
_entity_poly.pdbx_strand_id
1 'polypeptide(L)'
;MKKIILTAVIAISSVFGANAQNYFGTTTTKTNSSYRIGGTNTSVRYQQGYTRKDGTYVQGHYKTSNNGTNHDNYSTSGNVNSYTGSYGSRARDYSSSAYNYGSGRAIHTGSRGGQYYINSKGNKTYVPKRK
;
A
#
# COMPACT_ATOMS: atom_id res chain seq x y z
N MET A 1 24.61 8.80 41.20
CA MET A 1 23.23 9.32 41.26
C MET A 1 23.16 10.60 40.45
N LYS A 2 22.60 10.57 39.23
CA LYS A 2 22.47 11.74 38.34
C LYS A 2 21.02 11.87 37.88
N LYS A 3 20.58 13.12 37.87
CA LYS A 3 19.22 13.60 38.10
C LYS A 3 18.32 13.41 36.87
N ILE A 4 17.07 13.09 37.15
CA ILE A 4 15.94 13.01 36.20
C ILE A 4 15.58 14.44 35.79
N ILE A 5 15.51 14.70 34.48
CA ILE A 5 14.88 15.92 33.95
C ILE A 5 13.64 15.49 33.18
N LEU A 6 12.50 15.88 33.75
CA LEU A 6 11.16 15.77 33.23
C LEU A 6 10.93 16.95 32.27
N THR A 7 10.72 16.69 30.99
CA THR A 7 10.20 17.70 30.05
C THR A 7 8.88 17.22 29.48
N ALA A 8 7.80 17.86 29.93
CA ALA A 8 6.47 17.76 29.38
C ALA A 8 6.46 18.32 27.95
N VAL A 9 6.02 17.53 26.98
CA VAL A 9 5.74 18.00 25.63
C VAL A 9 4.24 17.94 25.40
N ILE A 10 3.68 19.12 25.19
CA ILE A 10 2.30 19.41 24.86
C ILE A 10 1.96 18.67 23.55
N ALA A 11 1.08 17.68 23.62
CA ALA A 11 0.53 17.03 22.43
C ALA A 11 -0.52 17.97 21.80
N ILE A 12 -0.09 18.72 20.78
CA ILE A 12 -1.00 19.47 19.90
C ILE A 12 -1.74 18.43 19.05
N SER A 13 -2.97 18.14 19.44
CA SER A 13 -3.92 17.35 18.65
C SER A 13 -4.40 18.19 17.46
N SER A 14 -3.76 17.99 16.30
CA SER A 14 -4.26 18.51 15.02
C SER A 14 -5.25 17.54 14.37
N VAL A 15 -6.44 18.09 14.19
CA VAL A 15 -7.65 17.60 13.53
C VAL A 15 -7.46 17.27 12.04
N PHE A 16 -8.24 16.28 11.57
CA PHE A 16 -9.18 16.31 10.43
C PHE A 16 -9.16 15.00 9.62
N GLY A 17 -10.33 14.37 9.53
CA GLY A 17 -10.57 13.20 8.69
C GLY A 17 -12.06 12.90 8.62
N ALA A 18 -12.84 13.80 8.02
CA ALA A 18 -14.21 13.50 7.61
C ALA A 18 -14.14 12.47 6.47
N ASN A 19 -14.40 11.20 6.78
CA ASN A 19 -14.53 10.14 5.80
C ASN A 19 -15.97 10.15 5.26
N ALA A 20 -16.23 10.97 4.24
CA ALA A 20 -17.47 10.87 3.47
C ALA A 20 -17.37 9.63 2.56
N GLN A 21 -17.91 8.50 3.05
CA GLN A 21 -18.03 7.27 2.28
C GLN A 21 -19.22 7.40 1.33
N ASN A 22 -18.97 7.79 0.08
CA ASN A 22 -19.99 7.78 -0.96
C ASN A 22 -20.27 6.33 -1.37
N TYR A 23 -21.51 5.89 -1.13
CA TYR A 23 -22.03 4.59 -1.53
C TYR A 23 -22.30 4.61 -3.03
N PHE A 24 -21.30 4.25 -3.85
CA PHE A 24 -21.54 4.06 -5.28
C PHE A 24 -22.08 2.65 -5.52
N GLY A 25 -23.40 2.59 -5.69
CA GLY A 25 -24.11 1.43 -6.22
C GLY A 25 -23.60 1.07 -7.61
N THR A 26 -23.48 -0.23 -7.84
CA THR A 26 -23.23 -0.82 -9.15
C THR A 26 -24.38 -0.49 -10.10
N THR A 27 -24.19 0.50 -10.97
CA THR A 27 -25.02 0.65 -12.18
C THR A 27 -24.21 0.15 -13.36
N THR A 28 -24.59 -1.02 -13.88
CA THR A 28 -24.12 -1.53 -15.16
C THR A 28 -24.64 -0.62 -16.27
N THR A 29 -23.86 0.38 -16.68
CA THR A 29 -24.08 1.10 -17.94
C THR A 29 -23.00 0.70 -18.93
N LYS A 30 -23.42 -0.02 -19.97
CA LYS A 30 -22.60 -0.27 -21.16
C LYS A 30 -22.35 1.07 -21.87
N THR A 31 -21.18 1.64 -21.68
CA THR A 31 -20.64 2.67 -22.57
C THR A 31 -19.30 2.19 -23.10
N ASN A 32 -19.18 2.17 -24.43
CA ASN A 32 -17.94 1.90 -25.14
C ASN A 32 -16.93 3.02 -24.86
N SER A 33 -16.20 2.90 -23.76
CA SER A 33 -15.01 3.69 -23.49
C SER A 33 -13.93 2.72 -23.06
N SER A 34 -12.91 2.59 -23.91
CA SER A 34 -11.75 1.73 -23.73
C SER A 34 -10.83 2.22 -22.60
N TYR A 35 -11.38 2.45 -21.41
CA TYR A 35 -10.63 2.43 -20.17
C TYR A 35 -10.46 0.97 -19.78
N ARG A 36 -9.26 0.44 -20.00
CA ARG A 36 -8.84 -0.81 -19.37
C ARG A 36 -8.76 -0.56 -17.86
N ILE A 37 -9.90 -0.59 -17.17
CA ILE A 37 -9.93 -0.78 -15.73
C ILE A 37 -9.35 -2.18 -15.53
N GLY A 38 -8.10 -2.24 -15.04
CA GLY A 38 -7.49 -3.50 -14.66
C GLY A 38 -8.40 -4.18 -13.66
N GLY A 39 -8.82 -5.41 -13.94
CA GLY A 39 -9.62 -6.19 -13.01
C GLY A 39 -8.88 -6.32 -11.70
N THR A 40 -9.47 -5.82 -10.61
CA THR A 40 -8.95 -6.05 -9.27
C THR A 40 -9.33 -7.44 -8.80
N ASN A 41 -8.53 -8.01 -7.90
CA ASN A 41 -8.83 -9.31 -7.34
C ASN A 41 -10.18 -9.26 -6.61
N THR A 42 -11.09 -10.15 -6.97
CA THR A 42 -12.40 -10.25 -6.31
C THR A 42 -12.30 -10.83 -4.90
N SER A 43 -11.23 -11.58 -4.59
CA SER A 43 -10.92 -12.02 -3.24
C SER A 43 -10.30 -10.89 -2.44
N VAL A 44 -11.07 -10.41 -1.46
CA VAL A 44 -10.70 -9.28 -0.59
C VAL A 44 -10.75 -9.73 0.87
N ARG A 45 -9.87 -9.16 1.70
CA ARG A 45 -9.90 -9.33 3.15
C ARG A 45 -9.67 -8.01 3.87
N TYR A 46 -10.29 -7.89 5.05
CA TYR A 46 -10.01 -6.78 5.96
C TYR A 46 -8.69 -7.02 6.70
N GLN A 47 -7.82 -6.02 6.71
CA GLN A 47 -6.63 -5.97 7.53
C GLN A 47 -6.95 -5.16 8.78
N GLN A 48 -6.88 -5.80 9.95
CA GLN A 48 -7.07 -5.13 11.23
C GLN A 48 -5.99 -4.05 11.44
N GLY A 49 -6.38 -2.97 12.10
CA GLY A 49 -5.46 -1.92 12.51
C GLY A 49 -4.48 -2.40 13.58
N TYR A 50 -3.30 -1.78 13.65
CA TYR A 50 -2.24 -2.16 14.60
C TYR A 50 -1.26 -1.01 14.82
N THR A 51 -0.53 -1.05 15.93
CA THR A 51 0.53 -0.08 16.24
C THR A 51 1.89 -0.66 15.85
N ARG A 52 2.67 0.10 15.08
CA ARG A 52 4.04 -0.28 14.69
C ARG A 52 4.99 -0.15 15.88
N LYS A 53 6.16 -0.80 15.78
CA LYS A 53 7.21 -0.72 16.82
C LYS A 53 7.72 0.71 17.08
N ASP A 54 7.59 1.60 16.10
CA ASP A 54 7.94 3.02 16.21
C ASP A 54 6.82 3.88 16.82
N GLY A 55 5.71 3.28 17.28
CA GLY A 55 4.56 3.96 17.86
C GLY A 55 3.51 4.42 16.85
N THR A 56 3.77 4.33 15.54
CA THR A 56 2.81 4.78 14.53
C THR A 56 1.60 3.84 14.44
N TYR A 57 0.40 4.36 14.67
CA TYR A 57 -0.83 3.60 14.46
C TYR A 57 -1.16 3.44 12.97
N VAL A 58 -1.59 2.24 12.58
CA VAL A 58 -2.04 1.87 11.24
C VAL A 58 -3.52 1.59 11.29
N GLN A 59 -4.32 2.38 10.60
CA GLN A 59 -5.75 2.14 10.48
C GLN A 59 -6.03 0.86 9.67
N GLY A 60 -7.04 0.11 10.10
CA GLY A 60 -7.50 -1.06 9.37
C GLY A 60 -8.10 -0.69 8.01
N HIS A 61 -7.93 -1.54 7.02
CA HIS A 61 -8.32 -1.28 5.63
C HIS A 61 -8.58 -2.57 4.86
N TYR A 62 -9.35 -2.47 3.78
CA TYR A 62 -9.55 -3.58 2.84
C TYR A 62 -8.38 -3.69 1.86
N LYS A 63 -7.96 -4.93 1.61
CA LYS A 63 -6.94 -5.26 0.62
C LYS A 63 -7.29 -6.54 -0.12
N THR A 64 -6.81 -6.64 -1.35
CA THR A 64 -6.88 -7.88 -2.14
C THR A 64 -6.05 -9.00 -1.49
N SER A 65 -6.51 -10.22 -1.68
CA SER A 65 -5.80 -11.43 -1.27
C SER A 65 -4.53 -11.62 -2.10
N ASN A 66 -3.50 -12.21 -1.49
CA ASN A 66 -2.23 -12.48 -2.19
C ASN A 66 -2.36 -13.68 -3.13
N ASN A 67 -2.02 -13.50 -4.40
CA ASN A 67 -1.98 -14.55 -5.43
C ASN A 67 -0.59 -14.68 -6.11
N GLY A 68 0.46 -14.10 -5.50
CA GLY A 68 1.84 -14.19 -5.99
C GLY A 68 2.24 -13.13 -7.01
N THR A 69 1.32 -12.29 -7.49
CA THR A 69 1.64 -11.07 -8.25
C THR A 69 0.94 -9.87 -7.63
N ASN A 70 1.27 -8.66 -8.09
CA ASN A 70 0.55 -7.45 -7.68
C ASN A 70 -0.42 -6.92 -8.74
N HIS A 71 -0.63 -7.59 -9.87
CA HIS A 71 -1.26 -6.98 -11.04
C HIS A 71 -2.69 -6.49 -10.79
N ASP A 72 -3.41 -7.24 -9.96
CA ASP A 72 -4.82 -7.08 -9.60
C ASP A 72 -4.99 -6.52 -8.17
N ASN A 73 -3.91 -6.10 -7.51
CA ASN A 73 -3.99 -5.49 -6.20
C ASN A 73 -4.54 -4.06 -6.27
N TYR A 74 -5.34 -3.65 -5.26
CA TYR A 74 -5.86 -2.28 -5.17
C TYR A 74 -4.78 -1.20 -5.19
N SER A 75 -3.59 -1.48 -4.64
CA SER A 75 -2.49 -0.53 -4.62
C SER A 75 -1.79 -0.34 -5.97
N THR A 76 -2.07 -1.16 -6.97
CA THR A 76 -1.34 -1.21 -8.23
C THR A 76 -1.86 -0.17 -9.21
N SER A 77 -0.96 0.45 -9.95
CA SER A 77 -1.27 1.52 -10.90
C SER A 77 -2.32 1.08 -11.92
N GLY A 78 -3.35 1.91 -12.07
CA GLY A 78 -4.52 1.66 -12.93
C GLY A 78 -5.68 0.93 -12.24
N ASN A 79 -5.49 0.42 -11.03
CA ASN A 79 -6.55 -0.22 -10.25
C ASN A 79 -7.18 0.77 -9.27
N VAL A 80 -8.44 0.51 -8.92
CA VAL A 80 -9.20 1.32 -7.95
C VAL A 80 -9.61 0.44 -6.78
N ASN A 81 -9.44 0.95 -5.55
CA ASN A 81 -10.00 0.31 -4.37
C ASN A 81 -11.50 0.62 -4.27
N SER A 82 -12.36 -0.36 -4.51
CA SER A 82 -13.82 -0.19 -4.47
C SER A 82 -14.36 0.27 -3.11
N TYR A 83 -13.63 0.06 -2.01
CA TYR A 83 -14.05 0.45 -0.66
C TYR A 83 -13.74 1.91 -0.33
N THR A 84 -12.76 2.51 -1.00
CA THR A 84 -12.28 3.87 -0.68
C THR A 84 -12.30 4.81 -1.88
N GLY A 85 -12.52 4.30 -3.09
CA GLY A 85 -12.42 5.06 -4.35
C GLY A 85 -10.98 5.45 -4.71
N SER A 86 -9.97 5.03 -3.94
CA SER A 86 -8.59 5.45 -4.13
C SER A 86 -7.93 4.72 -5.30
N TYR A 87 -7.18 5.44 -6.12
CA TYR A 87 -6.38 4.87 -7.20
C TYR A 87 -5.06 4.30 -6.69
N GLY A 88 -4.71 3.11 -7.17
CA GLY A 88 -3.40 2.52 -6.96
C GLY A 88 -2.32 3.27 -7.73
N SER A 89 -1.10 3.26 -7.18
CA SER A 89 0.06 3.97 -7.72
C SER A 89 1.33 3.12 -7.80
N ARG A 90 1.30 1.90 -7.24
CA ARG A 90 2.46 0.99 -7.27
C ARG A 90 2.64 0.42 -8.66
N ALA A 91 3.89 0.35 -9.13
CA ALA A 91 4.18 -0.28 -10.42
C ALA A 91 3.79 -1.76 -10.41
N ARG A 92 3.33 -2.25 -11.56
CA ARG A 92 3.02 -3.66 -11.78
C ARG A 92 4.31 -4.48 -11.79
N ASP A 93 4.26 -5.70 -11.24
CA ASP A 93 5.35 -6.65 -11.34
C ASP A 93 5.74 -6.88 -12.81
N TYR A 94 7.04 -7.02 -13.05
CA TYR A 94 7.66 -7.23 -14.36
C TYR A 94 7.38 -6.15 -15.41
N SER A 95 6.94 -4.96 -15.00
CA SER A 95 6.81 -3.78 -15.85
C SER A 95 8.10 -2.94 -15.87
N SER A 96 8.27 -2.09 -16.89
CA SER A 96 9.38 -1.13 -16.95
C SER A 96 9.39 -0.19 -15.73
N SER A 97 8.22 0.25 -15.27
CA SER A 97 8.08 1.09 -14.07
C SER A 97 8.56 0.40 -12.77
N ALA A 98 8.66 -0.93 -12.73
CA ALA A 98 9.18 -1.65 -11.57
C ALA A 98 10.67 -1.35 -11.30
N TYR A 99 11.44 -1.05 -12.35
CA TYR A 99 12.87 -0.74 -12.24
C TYR A 99 13.15 0.61 -11.57
N ASN A 100 12.18 1.51 -11.54
CA ASN A 100 12.30 2.80 -10.85
C ASN A 100 12.36 2.65 -9.32
N TYR A 101 11.82 1.57 -8.78
CA TYR A 101 11.87 1.30 -7.35
C TYR A 101 13.29 0.92 -6.96
N GLY A 102 13.83 1.39 -5.83
CA GLY A 102 15.16 0.98 -5.37
C GLY A 102 16.27 1.08 -6.44
N SER A 103 16.19 2.06 -7.34
CA SER A 103 17.21 2.28 -8.37
C SER A 103 18.58 2.48 -7.72
N GLY A 104 19.62 1.89 -8.32
CA GLY A 104 20.98 1.88 -7.77
C GLY A 104 21.17 1.02 -6.51
N ARG A 105 20.19 0.22 -6.10
CA ARG A 105 20.30 -0.73 -4.98
C ARG A 105 20.42 -2.17 -5.48
N ALA A 106 21.21 -2.97 -4.77
CA ALA A 106 21.20 -4.41 -4.93
C ALA A 106 19.82 -4.97 -4.52
N ILE A 107 19.17 -5.67 -5.43
CA ILE A 107 17.87 -6.29 -5.21
C ILE A 107 18.09 -7.76 -4.86
N HIS A 108 17.45 -8.20 -3.78
CA HIS A 108 17.48 -9.57 -3.30
C HIS A 108 16.08 -10.19 -3.42
N THR A 109 16.05 -11.50 -3.67
CA THR A 109 14.82 -12.29 -3.68
C THR A 109 14.72 -13.06 -2.37
N GLY A 110 13.60 -12.92 -1.65
CA GLY A 110 13.33 -13.68 -0.44
C GLY A 110 12.84 -15.10 -0.76
N SER A 111 12.86 -15.98 0.24
CA SER A 111 12.37 -17.38 0.12
C SER A 111 10.90 -17.49 -0.32
N ARG A 112 10.11 -16.42 -0.15
CA ARG A 112 8.70 -16.33 -0.57
C ARG A 112 8.53 -15.65 -1.95
N GLY A 113 9.61 -15.48 -2.70
CA GLY A 113 9.61 -14.90 -4.05
C GLY A 113 9.47 -13.37 -4.12
N GLY A 114 9.27 -12.68 -2.99
CA GLY A 114 9.23 -11.22 -2.94
C GLY A 114 10.62 -10.60 -3.12
N GLN A 115 10.72 -9.56 -3.94
CA GLN A 115 11.96 -8.80 -4.13
C GLN A 115 12.04 -7.60 -3.17
N TYR A 116 13.24 -7.33 -2.67
CA TYR A 116 13.49 -6.24 -1.73
C TYR A 116 14.93 -5.74 -1.81
N TYR A 117 15.20 -4.57 -1.25
CA TYR A 117 16.55 -4.11 -0.92
C TYR A 117 16.65 -3.82 0.57
N ILE A 118 17.88 -3.74 1.10
CA ILE A 118 18.14 -3.28 2.46
C ILE A 118 18.33 -1.76 2.43
N ASN A 119 17.46 -1.03 3.12
CA ASN A 119 17.57 0.43 3.21
C ASN A 119 18.67 0.86 4.19
N SER A 120 18.95 2.17 4.26
CA SER A 120 20.01 2.73 5.13
C SER A 120 19.83 2.45 6.63
N LYS A 121 18.60 2.07 7.05
CA LYS A 121 18.28 1.68 8.44
C LYS A 121 18.42 0.17 8.66
N GLY A 122 18.98 -0.58 7.72
CA GLY A 122 19.11 -2.04 7.79
C GLY A 122 17.80 -2.81 7.57
N ASN A 123 16.71 -2.14 7.19
CA ASN A 123 15.40 -2.78 7.04
C ASN A 123 15.14 -3.23 5.60
N LYS A 124 14.40 -4.33 5.44
CA LYS A 124 13.92 -4.80 4.13
C LYS A 124 12.84 -3.85 3.60
N THR A 125 13.07 -3.30 2.41
CA THR A 125 12.07 -2.54 1.67
C THR A 125 11.69 -3.30 0.41
N TYR A 126 10.45 -3.81 0.39
CA TYR A 126 9.92 -4.59 -0.73
C TYR A 126 9.59 -3.72 -1.93
N VAL A 127 9.92 -4.23 -3.10
CA VAL A 127 9.73 -3.59 -4.40
C VAL A 127 8.91 -4.49 -5.32
N PRO A 128 8.22 -3.95 -6.33
CA PRO A 128 7.64 -4.76 -7.40
C PRO A 128 8.71 -5.64 -8.04
N LYS A 129 8.33 -6.86 -8.40
CA LYS A 129 9.27 -7.86 -8.94
C LYS A 129 9.77 -7.42 -10.32
N ARG A 130 11.05 -7.68 -10.57
CA ARG A 130 11.73 -7.45 -11.84
C ARG A 130 12.16 -8.78 -12.45
N LYS A 131 12.48 -8.76 -13.73
CA LYS A 131 13.02 -9.93 -14.43
C LYS A 131 14.47 -10.16 -14.01
#